data_AF-A0A7W1K9Z2-F1
#
_entry.id   AF-A0A7W1K9Z2-F1
#
_cell.length_a   1.000
_cell.length_b   1.000
_cell.length_c   1.000
_cell.angle_alpha   90.00
_cell.angle_beta   90.00
_cell.angle_gamma   90.00
#
_symmetry.space_group_name_H-M   'P 1'
#
loop_
_entity.id
_entity.type
_entity.pdbx_description
1 polymer ?
#
loop_
_entity_poly.entity_id
_entity_poly.type
_entity_poly.pdbx_seq_one_letter_code
_entity_poly.pdbx_strand_id
1 'polypeptide(L)'
;MRTAARRAVLTVVAASIGLAGTAEAAPKSSKNRDVTAPQTTITAQPADSTTSTSASLSFSSNEPGSFECKLDAAAFAPCTSPQGYSSLAVGSHTFQVRAKDQAGNVDATPASYTWQVAAPAPPPPPPPSGTVIVPASIPSDCSVYVQDKLSVFFKGVPDGSTVEFPAGGCYKTNLRVEIVRKSDLTIRGNGSWIKSDAENTARTTYNADGSIKRYAVQPTVMILHGDNVRVDGLNVEGNFHLTGPRSQQRVNQASTEGEAGATTQANAGYGVFGGRGIWIRDLTTRHVFGDGVQVSHSGIVDWLSPNAHPTDVHIERVTAYKTARMCFAPTQVDGYHLIDSNASDCWYGAFDAEADGPGDTIRDVHVVGNTFRDYGMFAVWAPVATGNGGAGNIEVRDNVIATRPDYVCNQMVLVGAYPGNPEFFTNVTVDDNTFLERSGIAVQMDHVSLGSIQHNQDANYIEAGCRFPAATPFAEVTNSTDVAVADNLPSALGAGVAPAP
;
A
#
# COMPACT_ATOMS: atom_id res chain seq x y z
N MET A 1 2.30 -68.28 -9.84
CA MET A 1 1.91 -69.48 -9.05
C MET A 1 2.34 -69.21 -7.61
N ARG A 2 1.52 -68.68 -6.69
CA ARG A 2 0.48 -69.35 -5.83
C ARG A 2 0.93 -70.76 -5.43
N THR A 3 1.23 -71.07 -4.16
CA THR A 3 0.32 -71.38 -3.01
C THR A 3 1.13 -71.38 -1.68
N ALA A 4 0.68 -70.80 -0.54
CA ALA A 4 -0.20 -71.34 0.54
C ALA A 4 0.29 -72.66 1.20
N ALA A 5 0.18 -72.97 2.50
CA ALA A 5 -0.23 -72.32 3.75
C ALA A 5 -0.03 -73.28 4.97
N ARG A 6 0.12 -72.71 6.20
CA ARG A 6 -0.46 -73.05 7.53
C ARG A 6 -0.17 -74.36 8.35
N ARG A 7 0.13 -74.10 9.65
CA ARG A 7 -0.35 -74.67 10.97
C ARG A 7 -0.04 -76.15 11.29
N ALA A 8 0.12 -76.65 12.54
CA ALA A 8 -0.06 -76.17 13.93
C ALA A 8 0.64 -77.11 14.97
N VAL A 9 1.01 -76.54 16.13
CA VAL A 9 0.91 -76.96 17.57
C VAL A 9 0.98 -78.46 17.99
N LEU A 10 1.83 -78.78 18.99
CA LEU A 10 1.47 -79.59 20.19
C LEU A 10 2.51 -79.50 21.34
N THR A 11 2.00 -79.41 22.58
CA THR A 11 2.68 -79.37 23.90
C THR A 11 2.85 -80.79 24.49
N VAL A 12 3.80 -81.04 25.41
CA VAL A 12 3.63 -81.77 26.71
C VAL A 12 4.96 -81.87 27.49
N VAL A 13 4.79 -81.89 28.82
CA VAL A 13 5.67 -81.70 29.99
C VAL A 13 6.27 -83.03 30.52
N ALA A 14 7.39 -82.96 31.27
CA ALA A 14 7.71 -83.96 32.33
C ALA A 14 8.52 -83.35 33.49
N ALA A 15 8.30 -83.88 34.71
CA ALA A 15 8.59 -83.33 36.03
C ALA A 15 9.87 -83.87 36.72
N SER A 16 10.32 -83.26 37.84
CA SER A 16 10.58 -83.89 39.16
C SER A 16 11.33 -82.99 40.17
N ILE A 17 11.22 -83.36 41.46
CA ILE A 17 11.41 -82.65 42.75
C ILE A 17 12.78 -82.94 43.41
N GLY A 18 13.26 -82.06 44.33
CA GLY A 18 14.04 -82.50 45.52
C GLY A 18 15.26 -81.67 45.93
N LEU A 19 15.34 -81.30 47.22
CA LEU A 19 16.24 -80.34 47.89
C LEU A 19 17.58 -80.89 48.44
N ALA A 20 18.57 -79.97 48.47
CA ALA A 20 19.57 -79.62 49.51
C ALA A 20 20.75 -80.56 49.92
N GLY A 21 21.96 -79.98 49.90
CA GLY A 21 23.20 -80.45 50.55
C GLY A 21 24.33 -79.42 50.42
N THR A 22 25.14 -79.23 51.46
CA THR A 22 25.93 -78.04 51.86
C THR A 22 27.36 -77.90 51.28
N ALA A 23 27.93 -76.70 51.48
CA ALA A 23 29.11 -76.06 50.88
C ALA A 23 30.51 -76.69 51.08
N GLU A 24 31.42 -76.46 50.11
CA GLU A 24 32.83 -76.07 50.35
C GLU A 24 33.34 -75.16 49.22
N ALA A 25 34.14 -74.15 49.57
CA ALA A 25 34.42 -72.96 48.79
C ALA A 25 35.60 -73.10 47.80
N ALA A 26 35.41 -72.60 46.58
CA ALA A 26 36.46 -72.21 45.63
C ALA A 26 36.66 -70.68 45.68
N PRO A 27 37.86 -70.14 45.37
CA PRO A 27 38.22 -68.77 45.71
C PRO A 27 37.37 -67.75 44.96
N LYS A 28 36.82 -66.77 45.69
CA LYS A 28 36.13 -65.61 45.08
C LYS A 28 37.15 -64.80 44.28
N SER A 29 37.01 -64.82 42.96
CA SER A 29 37.57 -63.80 42.07
C SER A 29 37.11 -62.42 42.54
N SER A 30 38.06 -61.60 43.02
CA SER A 30 37.81 -60.18 43.24
C SER A 30 37.65 -59.52 41.87
N LYS A 31 36.40 -59.24 41.47
CA LYS A 31 36.11 -58.31 40.37
C LYS A 31 36.83 -56.99 40.68
N ASN A 32 37.86 -56.66 39.92
CA ASN A 32 38.53 -55.36 40.02
C ASN A 32 37.50 -54.31 39.57
N ARG A 33 36.94 -53.55 40.51
CA ARG A 33 35.99 -52.48 40.20
C ARG A 33 36.78 -51.30 39.66
N ASP A 34 36.41 -50.81 38.49
CA ASP A 34 36.99 -49.58 37.96
C ASP A 34 36.67 -48.40 38.87
N VAL A 35 37.70 -47.63 39.20
CA VAL A 35 37.64 -46.46 40.10
C VAL A 35 38.24 -45.22 39.44
N THR A 36 38.62 -45.30 38.16
CA THR A 36 39.17 -44.16 37.40
C THR A 36 38.01 -43.35 36.84
N ALA A 37 38.00 -42.04 37.04
CA ALA A 37 36.98 -41.17 36.46
C ALA A 37 37.40 -40.71 35.05
N PRO A 38 36.42 -40.49 34.14
CA PRO A 38 36.69 -39.93 32.83
C PRO A 38 37.08 -38.46 32.93
N GLN A 39 37.70 -37.95 31.87
CA GLN A 39 38.01 -36.53 31.67
C GLN A 39 37.34 -36.01 30.40
N THR A 40 36.59 -34.93 30.53
CA THR A 40 35.84 -34.31 29.44
C THR A 40 36.61 -33.14 28.83
N THR A 41 36.48 -32.92 27.53
CA THR A 41 37.06 -31.77 26.81
C THR A 41 36.05 -31.17 25.84
N ILE A 42 35.90 -29.84 25.83
CA ILE A 42 35.13 -29.11 24.81
C ILE A 42 36.00 -28.95 23.57
N THR A 43 35.49 -29.38 22.42
CA THR A 43 36.20 -29.44 21.13
C THR A 43 35.67 -28.44 20.10
N ALA A 44 34.46 -27.91 20.29
CA ALA A 44 33.95 -26.77 19.54
C ALA A 44 32.96 -25.97 20.41
N GLN A 45 32.95 -24.64 20.22
CA GLN A 45 32.15 -23.72 21.02
C GLN A 45 31.80 -22.45 20.21
N PRO A 46 30.78 -21.69 20.62
CA PRO A 46 30.47 -20.38 20.05
C PRO A 46 31.64 -19.39 20.14
N ALA A 47 31.51 -18.23 19.51
CA ALA A 47 32.40 -17.11 19.78
C ALA A 47 32.15 -16.55 21.20
N ASP A 48 33.21 -16.06 21.85
CA ASP A 48 33.15 -15.54 23.23
C ASP A 48 32.11 -14.42 23.40
N SER A 49 31.83 -13.66 22.33
CA SER A 49 30.71 -12.72 22.24
C SER A 49 30.04 -12.80 20.87
N THR A 50 28.70 -12.85 20.86
CA THR A 50 27.89 -13.01 19.64
C THR A 50 26.52 -12.36 19.79
N THR A 51 25.89 -11.94 18.69
CA THR A 51 24.47 -11.56 18.67
C THR A 51 23.54 -12.75 18.38
N SER A 52 24.11 -13.94 18.10
CA SER A 52 23.32 -15.16 17.89
C SER A 52 22.70 -15.62 19.21
N THR A 53 21.39 -15.81 19.22
CA THR A 53 20.65 -16.45 20.34
C THR A 53 20.65 -17.97 20.24
N SER A 54 21.53 -18.54 19.41
CA SER A 54 21.77 -19.97 19.28
C SER A 54 23.25 -20.31 19.47
N ALA A 55 23.51 -21.46 20.08
CA ALA A 55 24.84 -21.98 20.38
C ALA A 55 24.90 -23.49 20.11
N SER A 56 26.07 -23.97 19.69
CA SER A 56 26.35 -25.41 19.53
C SER A 56 27.70 -25.71 20.15
N LEU A 57 27.76 -26.71 21.02
CA LEU A 57 28.98 -27.14 21.71
C LEU A 57 29.27 -28.60 21.41
N SER A 58 30.47 -28.88 20.92
CA SER A 58 30.98 -30.23 20.76
C SER A 58 31.96 -30.54 21.87
N PHE A 59 31.94 -31.77 22.35
CA PHE A 59 32.81 -32.26 23.41
C PHE A 59 33.10 -33.75 23.23
N SER A 60 34.15 -34.22 23.91
CA SER A 60 34.57 -35.63 23.95
C SER A 60 35.04 -36.03 25.36
N SER A 61 35.16 -37.34 25.58
CA SER A 61 35.72 -37.97 26.78
C SER A 61 36.96 -38.78 26.39
N ASN A 62 37.93 -38.91 27.28
CA ASN A 62 39.10 -39.77 27.10
C ASN A 62 38.78 -41.28 27.13
N GLU A 63 37.59 -41.67 27.62
CA GLU A 63 37.11 -43.05 27.64
C GLU A 63 35.58 -43.16 27.39
N PRO A 64 35.06 -44.35 27.03
CA PRO A 64 33.63 -44.55 26.75
C PRO A 64 32.73 -44.30 27.96
N GLY A 65 31.65 -43.54 27.77
CA GLY A 65 30.69 -43.21 28.82
C GLY A 65 29.50 -42.43 28.30
N SER A 66 28.65 -41.93 29.20
CA SER A 66 27.58 -40.98 28.90
C SER A 66 27.97 -39.57 29.35
N PHE A 67 27.43 -38.54 28.72
CA PHE A 67 27.65 -37.15 29.12
C PHE A 67 26.46 -36.58 29.87
N GLU A 68 26.77 -35.72 30.83
CA GLU A 68 25.81 -34.86 31.48
C GLU A 68 26.22 -33.41 31.22
N CYS A 69 25.29 -32.61 30.71
CA CYS A 69 25.48 -31.20 30.42
C CYS A 69 24.59 -30.36 31.32
N LYS A 70 25.03 -29.14 31.64
CA LYS A 70 24.14 -28.09 32.13
C LYS A 70 24.48 -26.76 31.46
N LEU A 71 23.46 -25.93 31.33
CA LEU A 71 23.57 -24.55 30.92
C LEU A 71 23.15 -23.66 32.09
N ASP A 72 23.98 -22.69 32.43
CA ASP A 72 23.74 -21.72 33.49
C ASP A 72 23.44 -22.39 34.84
N ALA A 73 22.32 -22.02 35.46
CA ALA A 73 21.87 -22.55 36.75
C ALA A 73 21.10 -23.88 36.63
N ALA A 74 20.98 -24.47 35.43
CA ALA A 74 20.28 -25.74 35.27
C ALA A 74 21.01 -26.89 35.97
N ALA A 75 20.26 -27.92 36.34
CA ALA A 75 20.84 -29.18 36.79
C ALA A 75 21.53 -29.91 35.62
N PHE A 76 22.54 -30.73 35.93
CA PHE A 76 23.12 -31.65 34.97
C PHE A 76 22.06 -32.62 34.45
N ALA A 77 21.94 -32.71 33.12
CA ALA A 77 21.03 -33.60 32.42
C ALA A 77 21.77 -34.38 31.33
N PRO A 78 21.32 -35.59 30.96
CA PRO A 78 21.92 -36.34 29.86
C PRO A 78 21.95 -35.54 28.56
N CYS A 79 23.09 -35.56 27.86
CA CYS A 79 23.28 -34.85 26.60
C CYS A 79 24.17 -35.64 25.64
N THR A 80 24.19 -35.23 24.38
CA THR A 80 25.04 -35.80 23.33
C THR A 80 25.82 -34.70 22.62
N SER A 81 27.02 -35.02 22.15
CA SER A 81 27.85 -34.11 21.36
C SER A 81 27.50 -34.22 19.86
N PRO A 82 27.22 -33.11 19.15
CA PRO A 82 27.13 -31.73 19.65
C PRO A 82 25.80 -31.44 20.37
N GLN A 83 25.86 -30.59 21.39
CA GLN A 83 24.70 -30.08 22.12
C GLN A 83 24.32 -28.68 21.61
N GLY A 84 23.08 -28.55 21.12
CA GLY A 84 22.53 -27.28 20.65
C GLY A 84 21.67 -26.58 21.69
N TYR A 85 21.68 -25.25 21.66
CA TYR A 85 20.79 -24.35 22.40
C TYR A 85 20.23 -23.28 21.46
N SER A 86 18.98 -22.89 21.68
CA SER A 86 18.29 -21.84 20.94
C SER A 86 17.54 -20.92 21.90
N SER A 87 17.13 -19.75 21.41
CA SER A 87 16.39 -18.74 22.19
C SER A 87 17.12 -18.33 23.48
N LEU A 88 18.45 -18.29 23.44
CA LEU A 88 19.27 -17.81 24.54
C LEU A 88 18.99 -16.31 24.75
N ALA A 89 18.84 -15.92 26.01
CA ALA A 89 18.62 -14.53 26.37
C ALA A 89 19.89 -13.69 26.10
N VAL A 90 19.73 -12.39 25.97
CA VAL A 90 20.89 -11.48 26.05
C VAL A 90 21.52 -11.61 27.44
N GLY A 91 22.82 -11.89 27.49
CA GLY A 91 23.53 -12.10 28.74
C GLY A 91 24.67 -13.11 28.62
N SER A 92 25.29 -13.38 29.76
CA SER A 92 26.33 -14.40 29.88
C SER A 92 25.69 -15.78 30.01
N HIS A 93 26.22 -16.75 29.27
CA HIS A 93 25.84 -18.15 29.35
C HIS A 93 27.05 -19.02 29.66
N THR A 94 26.91 -19.97 30.57
CA THR A 94 27.95 -20.92 30.96
C THR A 94 27.50 -22.34 30.72
N PHE A 95 28.15 -23.02 29.79
CA PHE A 95 27.97 -24.45 29.55
C PHE A 95 29.00 -25.24 30.35
N GLN A 96 28.53 -26.29 31.03
CA GLN A 96 29.40 -27.26 31.69
C GLN A 96 29.03 -28.68 31.26
N VAL A 97 30.03 -29.50 30.97
CA VAL A 97 29.84 -30.90 30.58
C VAL A 97 30.79 -31.81 31.34
N ARG A 98 30.27 -32.96 31.79
CA ARG A 98 31.02 -34.00 32.48
C ARG A 98 30.65 -35.37 31.95
N ALA A 99 31.60 -36.30 31.89
CA ALA A 99 31.37 -37.68 31.49
C ALA A 99 31.14 -38.58 32.72
N LYS A 100 30.45 -39.70 32.50
CA LYS A 100 30.24 -40.78 33.46
C LYS A 100 30.51 -42.12 32.78
N ASP A 101 31.41 -42.91 33.35
CA ASP A 101 31.76 -44.23 32.82
C ASP A 101 30.69 -45.30 33.13
N GLN A 102 30.91 -46.53 32.68
CA GLN A 102 30.00 -47.66 32.93
C GLN A 102 30.04 -48.17 34.39
N ALA A 103 31.12 -47.91 35.13
CA ALA A 103 31.29 -48.27 36.53
C ALA A 103 30.64 -47.25 37.50
N GLY A 104 30.20 -46.11 36.95
CA GLY A 104 29.54 -45.01 37.64
C GLY A 104 30.48 -43.91 38.12
N ASN A 105 31.77 -43.92 37.75
CA ASN A 105 32.71 -42.85 38.06
C ASN A 105 32.37 -41.62 37.20
N VAL A 106 32.35 -40.45 37.82
CA VAL A 106 31.95 -39.17 37.19
C VAL A 106 33.16 -38.25 37.15
N ASP A 107 33.35 -37.58 36.02
CA ASP A 107 34.34 -36.51 35.88
C ASP A 107 34.11 -35.43 36.96
N ALA A 108 35.09 -35.31 37.86
CA ALA A 108 35.05 -34.39 38.99
C ALA A 108 35.36 -32.94 38.58
N THR A 109 35.87 -32.73 37.37
CA THR A 109 36.27 -31.43 36.81
C THR A 109 35.55 -31.17 35.49
N PRO A 110 34.23 -30.87 35.51
CA PRO A 110 33.46 -30.61 34.29
C PRO A 110 34.14 -29.56 33.41
N ALA A 111 34.29 -29.88 32.12
CA ALA A 111 34.75 -28.89 31.15
C ALA A 111 33.73 -27.77 31.05
N SER A 112 34.19 -26.52 31.07
CA SER A 112 33.35 -25.33 31.19
C SER A 112 33.70 -24.32 30.11
N TYR A 113 32.69 -23.73 29.49
CA TYR A 113 32.85 -22.62 28.55
C TYR A 113 31.79 -21.56 28.78
N THR A 114 32.19 -20.30 28.75
CA THR A 114 31.30 -19.15 28.98
C THR A 114 31.37 -18.23 27.77
N TRP A 115 30.21 -17.86 27.23
CA TRP A 115 30.08 -16.87 26.16
C TRP A 115 29.02 -15.84 26.50
N GLN A 116 29.03 -14.73 25.76
CA GLN A 116 28.07 -13.67 25.93
C GLN A 116 27.21 -13.50 24.68
N VAL A 117 25.89 -13.58 24.86
CA VAL A 117 24.93 -13.12 23.86
C VAL A 117 24.75 -11.62 24.06
N ALA A 118 25.30 -10.83 23.14
CA ALA A 118 25.19 -9.39 23.15
C ALA A 118 23.81 -8.95 22.63
N ALA A 119 23.30 -7.84 23.18
CA ALA A 119 22.20 -7.14 22.54
C ALA A 119 22.65 -6.65 21.15
N PRO A 120 21.77 -6.66 20.14
CA PRO A 120 22.05 -5.94 18.91
C PRO A 120 22.36 -4.47 19.26
N ALA A 121 23.36 -3.89 18.59
CA ALA A 121 23.66 -2.47 18.77
C ALA A 121 22.39 -1.65 18.52
N PRO A 122 22.12 -0.60 19.33
CA PRO A 122 21.01 0.30 19.05
C PRO A 122 21.20 0.86 17.63
N PRO A 123 20.12 1.08 16.87
CA PRO A 123 20.24 1.73 15.58
C PRO A 123 20.92 3.10 15.77
N PRO A 124 21.72 3.56 14.80
CA PRO A 124 22.28 4.90 14.87
C PRO A 124 21.15 5.92 15.09
N PRO A 125 21.40 7.02 15.82
CA PRO A 125 20.39 8.06 15.97
C PRO A 125 19.94 8.53 14.58
N PRO A 126 18.64 8.81 14.38
CA PRO A 126 18.18 9.35 13.10
C PRO A 126 18.94 10.64 12.80
N PRO A 127 19.28 10.90 11.52
CA PRO A 127 19.92 12.15 11.16
C PRO A 127 19.03 13.33 11.60
N PRO A 128 19.61 14.45 12.07
CA PRO A 128 18.81 15.60 12.48
C PRO A 128 17.98 16.10 11.30
N SER A 129 16.70 16.36 11.55
CA SER A 129 15.80 16.96 10.56
C SER A 129 16.31 18.33 10.14
N GLY A 130 16.17 18.66 8.86
CA GLY A 130 16.67 19.91 8.29
C GLY A 130 16.47 19.97 6.78
N THR A 131 17.07 20.95 6.13
CA THR A 131 17.06 21.03 4.66
C THR A 131 18.07 20.05 4.08
N VAL A 132 17.60 19.15 3.22
CA VAL A 132 18.40 18.15 2.50
C VAL A 132 18.25 18.39 1.00
N ILE A 133 19.36 18.65 0.32
CA ILE A 133 19.36 18.85 -1.14
C ILE A 133 19.48 17.49 -1.83
N VAL A 134 18.72 17.27 -2.91
CA VAL A 134 18.89 16.09 -3.77
C VAL A 134 20.35 16.06 -4.27
N PRO A 135 21.12 15.01 -3.95
CA PRO A 135 22.57 15.02 -4.19
C PRO A 135 22.90 14.90 -5.68
N ALA A 136 24.02 15.48 -6.11
CA ALA A 136 24.50 15.42 -7.49
C ALA A 136 24.79 13.99 -8.01
N SER A 137 24.87 13.00 -7.11
CA SER A 137 24.93 11.56 -7.48
C SER A 137 23.63 11.03 -8.10
N ILE A 138 22.55 11.82 -8.01
CA ILE A 138 21.28 11.67 -8.71
C ILE A 138 21.24 12.75 -9.80
N PRO A 139 21.66 12.43 -11.04
CA PRO A 139 21.76 13.43 -12.11
C PRO A 139 20.39 14.05 -12.42
N SER A 140 20.39 15.38 -12.57
CA SER A 140 19.20 16.20 -12.83
C SER A 140 19.17 16.72 -14.28
N ASP A 141 19.71 15.96 -15.23
CA ASP A 141 19.83 16.29 -16.65
C ASP A 141 19.10 15.31 -17.57
N CYS A 142 18.29 14.41 -16.98
CA CYS A 142 17.60 13.32 -17.69
C CYS A 142 18.52 12.36 -18.46
N SER A 143 19.82 12.31 -18.15
CA SER A 143 20.79 11.43 -18.82
C SER A 143 20.63 9.95 -18.48
N VAL A 144 20.11 9.65 -17.30
CA VAL A 144 19.96 8.29 -16.77
C VAL A 144 18.66 8.12 -16.01
N TYR A 145 18.20 6.87 -15.90
CA TYR A 145 17.09 6.50 -15.05
C TYR A 145 17.47 6.63 -13.56
N VAL A 146 16.71 7.42 -12.80
CA VAL A 146 17.02 7.75 -11.39
C VAL A 146 15.99 7.26 -10.38
N GLN A 147 14.93 6.56 -10.80
CA GLN A 147 13.83 6.15 -9.92
C GLN A 147 14.31 5.45 -8.64
N ASP A 148 15.19 4.44 -8.76
CA ASP A 148 15.67 3.69 -7.59
C ASP A 148 16.53 4.58 -6.69
N LYS A 149 17.31 5.48 -7.28
CA LYS A 149 18.14 6.42 -6.52
C LYS A 149 17.29 7.42 -5.73
N LEU A 150 16.24 7.96 -6.35
CA LEU A 150 15.31 8.88 -5.69
C LEU A 150 14.50 8.17 -4.60
N SER A 151 13.97 6.97 -4.87
CA SER A 151 13.24 6.19 -3.86
C SER A 151 14.13 5.82 -2.66
N VAL A 152 15.38 5.40 -2.91
CA VAL A 152 16.36 5.13 -1.84
C VAL A 152 16.74 6.41 -1.09
N PHE A 153 16.90 7.53 -1.81
CA PHE A 153 17.16 8.82 -1.19
C PHE A 153 16.02 9.23 -0.26
N PHE A 154 14.77 9.25 -0.74
CA PHE A 154 13.61 9.55 0.10
C PHE A 154 13.52 8.62 1.30
N LYS A 155 13.74 7.32 1.13
CA LYS A 155 13.79 6.37 2.26
C LYS A 155 14.77 6.82 3.35
N GLY A 156 15.95 7.31 2.98
CA GLY A 156 16.99 7.79 3.91
C GLY A 156 16.76 9.20 4.49
N VAL A 157 15.85 10.00 3.93
CA VAL A 157 15.53 11.34 4.47
C VAL A 157 14.81 11.21 5.82
N PRO A 158 15.26 11.88 6.90
CA PRO A 158 14.55 11.87 8.18
C PRO A 158 13.18 12.53 8.09
N ASP A 159 12.23 12.06 8.90
CA ASP A 159 10.96 12.76 9.11
C ASP A 159 11.19 14.19 9.65
N GLY A 160 10.26 15.10 9.37
CA GLY A 160 10.41 16.53 9.70
C GLY A 160 11.39 17.30 8.82
N SER A 161 11.97 16.67 7.79
CA SER A 161 12.94 17.32 6.90
C SER A 161 12.28 18.10 5.76
N THR A 162 13.03 19.02 5.17
CA THR A 162 12.70 19.62 3.87
C THR A 162 13.65 19.11 2.80
N VAL A 163 13.15 18.50 1.75
CA VAL A 163 13.92 18.10 0.57
C VAL A 163 13.89 19.23 -0.45
N GLU A 164 15.05 19.63 -0.97
CA GLU A 164 15.16 20.61 -2.04
C GLU A 164 15.74 19.97 -3.31
N PHE A 165 14.96 20.03 -4.38
CA PHE A 165 15.44 19.69 -5.71
C PHE A 165 16.21 20.89 -6.29
N PRO A 166 17.33 20.66 -6.99
CA PRO A 166 17.96 21.66 -7.84
C PRO A 166 16.95 22.38 -8.75
N ALA A 167 17.05 23.70 -8.86
CA ALA A 167 16.10 24.49 -9.65
C ALA A 167 16.05 24.03 -11.11
N GLY A 168 14.85 23.75 -11.61
CA GLY A 168 14.61 23.31 -12.99
C GLY A 168 15.25 21.96 -13.36
N GLY A 169 15.57 21.11 -12.39
CA GLY A 169 16.18 19.81 -12.64
C GLY A 169 15.31 18.88 -13.49
N CYS A 170 15.92 17.99 -14.25
CA CYS A 170 15.28 16.97 -15.08
C CYS A 170 15.65 15.57 -14.59
N TYR A 171 14.67 14.80 -14.11
CA TYR A 171 14.86 13.48 -13.54
C TYR A 171 14.13 12.45 -14.39
N LYS A 172 14.88 11.62 -15.09
CA LYS A 172 14.31 10.60 -15.98
C LYS A 172 14.00 9.33 -15.20
N THR A 173 12.83 8.74 -15.40
CA THR A 173 12.40 7.50 -14.75
C THR A 173 11.75 6.55 -15.74
N ASN A 174 11.74 5.25 -15.44
CA ASN A 174 10.93 4.26 -16.16
C ASN A 174 10.11 3.38 -15.20
N LEU A 175 10.13 3.71 -13.91
CA LEU A 175 9.26 3.19 -12.86
C LEU A 175 8.95 4.35 -11.90
N ARG A 176 8.08 4.10 -10.92
CA ARG A 176 7.69 5.07 -9.89
C ARG A 176 8.85 5.53 -9.01
N VAL A 177 8.78 6.77 -8.56
CA VAL A 177 9.53 7.30 -7.42
C VAL A 177 8.67 7.14 -6.17
N GLU A 178 9.23 6.55 -5.12
CA GLU A 178 8.49 6.18 -3.92
C GLU A 178 8.78 7.10 -2.73
N ILE A 179 7.72 7.65 -2.13
CA ILE A 179 7.73 8.39 -0.88
C ILE A 179 6.82 7.62 0.09
N VAL A 180 7.42 6.73 0.87
CA VAL A 180 6.68 5.74 1.67
C VAL A 180 6.84 6.03 3.16
N ARG A 181 5.72 6.11 3.88
CA ARG A 181 5.64 6.23 5.34
C ARG A 181 6.51 7.35 5.88
N LYS A 182 6.34 8.55 5.32
CA LYS A 182 7.03 9.77 5.73
C LYS A 182 6.12 10.65 6.57
N SER A 183 6.72 11.27 7.57
CA SER A 183 6.02 12.17 8.49
C SER A 183 6.65 13.57 8.43
N ASP A 184 5.82 14.61 8.39
CA ASP A 184 6.25 16.02 8.43
C ASP A 184 7.27 16.38 7.33
N LEU A 185 7.19 15.72 6.16
CA LEU A 185 8.12 15.89 5.06
C LEU A 185 7.65 17.02 4.14
N THR A 186 8.52 18.00 3.87
CA THR A 186 8.29 19.00 2.81
C THR A 186 9.21 18.73 1.64
N ILE A 187 8.69 18.76 0.41
CA ILE A 187 9.45 18.59 -0.83
C ILE A 187 9.30 19.87 -1.65
N ARG A 188 10.40 20.58 -1.87
CA ARG A 188 10.49 21.73 -2.78
C ARG A 188 11.09 21.28 -4.10
N GLY A 189 10.24 21.13 -5.10
CA GLY A 189 10.62 20.73 -6.45
C GLY A 189 11.36 21.82 -7.23
N ASN A 190 11.19 23.11 -6.88
CA ASN A 190 11.85 24.24 -7.54
C ASN A 190 11.68 24.22 -9.08
N GLY A 191 10.49 23.84 -9.56
CA GLY A 191 10.18 23.74 -10.98
C GLY A 191 10.82 22.53 -11.69
N SER A 192 11.42 21.60 -10.94
CA SER A 192 11.99 20.36 -11.48
C SER A 192 10.92 19.47 -12.12
N TRP A 193 11.36 18.60 -13.03
CA TRP A 193 10.53 17.65 -13.74
C TRP A 193 10.98 16.22 -13.45
N ILE A 194 10.04 15.37 -13.06
CA ILE A 194 10.18 13.92 -13.13
C ILE A 194 9.51 13.47 -14.43
N LYS A 195 10.30 12.89 -15.34
CA LYS A 195 9.89 12.47 -16.67
C LYS A 195 9.89 10.96 -16.77
N SER A 196 8.71 10.37 -16.92
CA SER A 196 8.53 8.93 -16.97
C SER A 196 8.50 8.43 -18.42
N ASP A 197 9.34 7.45 -18.72
CA ASP A 197 9.28 6.60 -19.91
C ASP A 197 8.61 5.24 -19.60
N ALA A 198 7.97 5.09 -18.43
CA ALA A 198 7.41 3.82 -17.95
C ALA A 198 6.35 3.27 -18.90
N GLU A 199 6.39 1.98 -19.24
CA GLU A 199 5.42 1.41 -20.19
C GLU A 199 3.96 1.72 -19.82
N ASN A 200 3.18 2.18 -20.82
CA ASN A 200 1.77 2.52 -20.65
C ASN A 200 0.87 1.32 -20.30
N THR A 201 1.37 0.09 -20.37
CA THR A 201 0.59 -1.10 -20.03
C THR A 201 1.05 -1.68 -18.72
N ALA A 202 0.25 -1.51 -17.67
CA ALA A 202 0.41 -2.27 -16.45
C ALA A 202 0.01 -3.75 -16.73
N ARG A 203 0.98 -4.66 -16.80
CA ARG A 203 0.78 -6.13 -16.70
C ARG A 203 0.99 -6.65 -15.28
N THR A 204 -0.08 -6.90 -14.54
CA THR A 204 0.00 -7.77 -13.36
C THR A 204 0.47 -9.14 -13.81
N THR A 205 1.59 -9.61 -13.27
CA THR A 205 2.01 -11.01 -13.47
C THR A 205 1.88 -11.74 -12.15
N TYR A 206 1.35 -12.96 -12.21
CA TYR A 206 1.20 -13.84 -11.06
C TYR A 206 2.33 -14.89 -11.06
N ASN A 207 2.75 -15.29 -9.87
CA ASN A 207 3.57 -16.46 -9.62
C ASN A 207 2.71 -17.71 -9.86
N ALA A 208 3.37 -18.86 -10.01
CA ALA A 208 2.69 -20.15 -10.23
C ALA A 208 1.81 -20.59 -9.05
N ASP A 209 2.02 -20.03 -7.86
CA ASP A 209 1.25 -20.27 -6.64
C ASP A 209 0.07 -19.29 -6.46
N GLY A 210 -0.20 -18.44 -7.45
CA GLY A 210 -1.25 -17.42 -7.40
C GLY A 210 -0.87 -16.15 -6.63
N SER A 211 0.31 -16.09 -6.01
CA SER A 211 0.83 -14.85 -5.44
C SER A 211 1.27 -13.87 -6.53
N ILE A 212 1.32 -12.57 -6.25
CA ILE A 212 1.63 -11.56 -7.27
C ILE A 212 3.15 -11.51 -7.51
N LYS A 213 3.57 -11.74 -8.76
CA LYS A 213 4.98 -11.75 -9.21
C LYS A 213 5.50 -10.35 -9.52
N ARG A 214 4.63 -9.47 -10.03
CA ARG A 214 4.96 -8.08 -10.36
C ARG A 214 3.69 -7.25 -10.44
N TYR A 215 3.61 -6.15 -9.68
CA TYR A 215 2.82 -5.00 -10.09
C TYR A 215 3.54 -4.35 -11.27
N ALA A 216 2.89 -4.26 -12.43
CA ALA A 216 3.40 -3.39 -13.47
C ALA A 216 2.64 -2.06 -13.39
N VAL A 217 3.46 -1.01 -13.42
CA VAL A 217 3.27 0.45 -13.43
C VAL A 217 2.18 1.05 -12.51
N GLN A 218 2.66 2.02 -11.76
CA GLN A 218 2.19 2.67 -10.54
C GLN A 218 2.58 4.16 -10.75
N PRO A 219 2.01 5.13 -10.04
CA PRO A 219 2.16 6.53 -10.43
C PRO A 219 3.63 6.95 -10.57
N THR A 220 3.91 7.91 -11.45
CA THR A 220 5.29 8.40 -11.66
C THR A 220 5.92 8.85 -10.34
N VAL A 221 5.15 9.52 -9.49
CA VAL A 221 5.49 9.80 -8.09
C VAL A 221 4.39 9.23 -7.19
N MET A 222 4.80 8.38 -6.25
CA MET A 222 3.90 7.74 -5.30
C MET A 222 4.14 8.26 -3.89
N ILE A 223 3.10 8.73 -3.23
CA ILE A 223 3.07 8.95 -1.78
C ILE A 223 2.22 7.83 -1.18
N LEU A 224 2.81 7.04 -0.29
CA LEU A 224 2.15 5.89 0.32
C LEU A 224 2.23 5.98 1.85
N HIS A 225 1.08 6.06 2.52
CA HIS A 225 0.96 6.18 3.98
C HIS A 225 1.71 7.39 4.57
N GLY A 226 1.64 8.55 3.92
CA GLY A 226 2.24 9.78 4.45
C GLY A 226 1.44 10.38 5.62
N ASP A 227 2.10 11.09 6.52
CA ASP A 227 1.47 11.94 7.53
C ASP A 227 2.07 13.36 7.41
N ASN A 228 1.26 14.36 7.11
CA ASN A 228 1.73 15.74 6.96
C ASN A 228 2.83 15.92 5.88
N VAL A 229 2.63 15.33 4.70
CA VAL A 229 3.58 15.40 3.57
C VAL A 229 3.17 16.53 2.61
N ARG A 230 4.12 17.40 2.27
CA ARG A 230 3.91 18.52 1.34
C ARG A 230 4.82 18.41 0.13
N VAL A 231 4.28 18.57 -1.07
CA VAL A 231 5.02 18.60 -2.34
C VAL A 231 4.67 19.88 -3.09
N ASP A 232 5.67 20.74 -3.26
CA ASP A 232 5.52 22.04 -3.90
C ASP A 232 6.40 22.11 -5.15
N GLY A 233 5.83 22.39 -6.32
CA GLY A 233 6.59 22.73 -7.54
C GLY A 233 7.44 21.60 -8.13
N LEU A 234 7.08 20.34 -7.90
CA LEU A 234 7.71 19.17 -8.52
C LEU A 234 6.82 18.67 -9.66
N ASN A 235 7.17 18.99 -10.90
CA ASN A 235 6.35 18.66 -12.06
C ASN A 235 6.52 17.20 -12.47
N VAL A 236 5.48 16.64 -13.09
CA VAL A 236 5.50 15.31 -13.68
C VAL A 236 5.13 15.37 -15.16
N GLU A 237 5.93 14.70 -15.98
CA GLU A 237 5.62 14.42 -17.37
C GLU A 237 5.61 12.90 -17.57
N GLY A 238 4.46 12.35 -17.96
CA GLY A 238 4.38 10.97 -18.40
C GLY A 238 4.87 10.81 -19.85
N ASN A 239 4.78 9.60 -20.37
CA ASN A 239 5.14 9.23 -21.75
C ASN A 239 3.93 9.11 -22.69
N PHE A 240 2.82 9.73 -22.35
CA PHE A 240 1.64 9.70 -23.18
C PHE A 240 1.70 10.76 -24.28
N HIS A 241 2.26 10.37 -25.43
CA HIS A 241 2.45 11.24 -26.59
C HIS A 241 1.72 10.68 -27.81
N LEU A 242 0.38 10.67 -27.77
CA LEU A 242 -0.42 10.35 -28.96
C LEU A 242 -0.68 11.63 -29.77
N THR A 243 -0.49 11.55 -31.09
CA THR A 243 -0.79 12.66 -32.00
C THR A 243 -2.29 12.79 -32.19
N GLY A 244 -2.84 13.94 -31.80
CA GLY A 244 -4.24 14.30 -32.00
C GLY A 244 -5.15 13.97 -30.81
N PRO A 245 -6.24 14.72 -30.61
CA PRO A 245 -7.17 14.53 -29.48
C PRO A 245 -7.88 13.16 -29.45
N ARG A 246 -7.87 12.41 -30.56
CA ARG A 246 -8.68 11.18 -30.76
C ARG A 246 -7.95 10.04 -31.46
N SER A 247 -6.69 9.78 -31.14
CA SER A 247 -6.08 8.54 -31.66
C SER A 247 -6.94 7.35 -31.20
N GLN A 248 -7.30 6.44 -32.11
CA GLN A 248 -8.11 5.25 -31.76
C GLN A 248 -7.48 4.45 -30.62
N GLN A 249 -6.15 4.53 -30.51
CA GLN A 249 -5.36 3.99 -29.41
C GLN A 249 -5.70 4.64 -28.06
N ARG A 250 -5.83 5.98 -27.97
CA ARG A 250 -6.27 6.69 -26.75
C ARG A 250 -7.64 6.17 -26.30
N VAL A 251 -8.59 6.08 -27.24
CA VAL A 251 -9.96 5.61 -26.98
C VAL A 251 -9.95 4.19 -26.43
N ASN A 252 -9.36 3.26 -27.17
CA ASN A 252 -9.36 1.83 -26.82
C ASN A 252 -8.67 1.54 -25.49
N GLN A 253 -7.71 2.37 -25.10
CA GLN A 253 -6.94 2.19 -23.88
C GLN A 253 -7.61 2.83 -22.67
N ALA A 254 -8.30 3.96 -22.83
CA ALA A 254 -9.03 4.61 -21.73
C ALA A 254 -10.39 3.96 -21.43
N SER A 255 -11.03 3.33 -22.41
CA SER A 255 -12.42 2.84 -22.32
C SER A 255 -12.58 1.39 -21.82
N THR A 256 -11.51 0.72 -21.39
CA THR A 256 -11.61 -0.65 -20.87
C THR A 256 -11.81 -0.65 -19.37
N GLU A 257 -13.05 -0.49 -18.91
CA GLU A 257 -13.43 -0.83 -17.54
C GLU A 257 -13.41 -2.37 -17.38
N GLY A 258 -12.43 -2.89 -16.64
CA GLY A 258 -12.14 -4.32 -16.43
C GLY A 258 -10.77 -4.52 -15.76
N GLU A 259 -10.17 -5.71 -15.79
CA GLU A 259 -8.75 -5.90 -15.36
C GLU A 259 -7.79 -4.93 -16.10
N ALA A 260 -8.19 -4.40 -17.26
CA ALA A 260 -7.50 -3.36 -18.02
C ALA A 260 -7.79 -1.91 -17.57
N GLY A 261 -8.78 -1.67 -16.71
CA GLY A 261 -9.13 -0.35 -16.14
C GLY A 261 -8.34 -0.03 -14.87
N ALA A 262 -8.10 -1.04 -14.03
CA ALA A 262 -7.17 -0.92 -12.91
C ALA A 262 -5.73 -0.63 -13.37
N THR A 263 -5.37 -1.08 -14.59
CA THR A 263 -4.03 -0.89 -15.18
C THR A 263 -3.82 0.50 -15.77
N THR A 264 -4.88 1.22 -16.16
CA THR A 264 -4.80 2.61 -16.60
C THR A 264 -4.81 3.57 -15.42
N GLN A 265 -5.68 3.33 -14.43
CA GLN A 265 -5.74 4.10 -13.17
C GLN A 265 -4.37 4.15 -12.47
N ALA A 266 -3.70 3.00 -12.36
CA ALA A 266 -2.40 2.90 -11.70
C ALA A 266 -1.27 3.69 -12.40
N ASN A 267 -1.43 4.11 -13.66
CA ASN A 267 -0.42 4.84 -14.43
C ASN A 267 -0.52 6.37 -14.27
N ALA A 268 -0.77 6.81 -13.04
CA ALA A 268 -0.97 8.22 -12.75
C ALA A 268 0.32 9.05 -12.76
N GLY A 269 0.19 10.38 -12.81
CA GLY A 269 1.31 11.29 -12.66
C GLY A 269 1.76 11.31 -11.21
N TYR A 270 0.86 11.76 -10.34
CA TYR A 270 0.95 11.61 -8.89
C TYR A 270 -0.08 10.59 -8.41
N GLY A 271 0.30 9.74 -7.46
CA GLY A 271 -0.64 8.90 -6.74
C GLY A 271 -0.43 9.02 -5.23
N VAL A 272 -1.50 9.30 -4.51
CA VAL A 272 -1.54 9.34 -3.04
C VAL A 272 -2.36 8.14 -2.57
N PHE A 273 -1.75 7.29 -1.76
CA PHE A 273 -2.33 6.03 -1.32
C PHE A 273 -2.27 5.91 0.21
N GLY A 274 -3.43 6.00 0.85
CA GLY A 274 -3.54 6.14 2.30
C GLY A 274 -2.85 7.41 2.86
N GLY A 275 -2.83 7.53 4.19
CA GLY A 275 -2.17 8.63 4.88
C GLY A 275 -3.11 9.79 5.24
N ARG A 276 -2.55 10.85 5.83
CA ARG A 276 -3.31 12.06 6.19
C ARG A 276 -2.52 13.33 6.02
N GLY A 277 -3.19 14.45 5.77
CA GLY A 277 -2.54 15.76 5.67
C GLY A 277 -1.54 15.76 4.52
N ILE A 278 -2.03 15.61 3.30
CA ILE A 278 -1.17 15.53 2.10
C ILE A 278 -1.42 16.76 1.24
N TRP A 279 -0.40 17.56 0.96
CA TRP A 279 -0.49 18.74 0.09
C TRP A 279 0.31 18.52 -1.19
N ILE A 280 -0.34 18.67 -2.35
CA ILE A 280 0.26 18.68 -3.68
C ILE A 280 -0.03 20.03 -4.32
N ARG A 281 1.00 20.85 -4.53
CA ARG A 281 0.80 22.26 -4.89
C ARG A 281 1.76 22.80 -5.92
N ASP A 282 1.32 23.86 -6.60
CA ASP A 282 2.15 24.72 -7.44
C ASP A 282 2.92 23.96 -8.54
N LEU A 283 2.31 22.90 -9.08
CA LEU A 283 2.97 21.98 -10.01
C LEU A 283 2.11 21.62 -11.21
N THR A 284 2.75 21.03 -12.21
CA THR A 284 2.11 20.55 -13.44
C THR A 284 2.26 19.05 -13.58
N THR A 285 1.17 18.36 -13.94
CA THR A 285 1.17 16.98 -14.43
C THR A 285 0.72 16.97 -15.88
N ARG A 286 1.52 16.38 -16.79
CA ARG A 286 1.19 16.38 -18.22
C ARG A 286 1.52 15.09 -18.94
N HIS A 287 0.84 14.86 -20.06
CA HIS A 287 1.12 13.72 -20.94
C HIS A 287 1.13 12.42 -20.14
N VAL A 288 0.14 12.23 -19.27
CA VAL A 288 0.03 11.06 -18.41
C VAL A 288 -0.90 10.04 -19.06
N PHE A 289 -0.52 8.78 -19.01
CA PHE A 289 -1.34 7.71 -19.57
C PHE A 289 -2.54 7.37 -18.69
N GLY A 290 -2.37 7.35 -17.37
CA GLY A 290 -3.46 7.22 -16.41
C GLY A 290 -4.04 8.56 -15.99
N ASP A 291 -4.27 8.69 -14.69
CA ASP A 291 -4.81 9.90 -14.06
C ASP A 291 -3.72 10.96 -13.82
N GLY A 292 -4.03 12.25 -13.94
CA GLY A 292 -3.07 13.31 -13.64
C GLY A 292 -2.60 13.23 -12.19
N VAL A 293 -3.56 13.36 -11.28
CA VAL A 293 -3.41 13.13 -9.84
C VAL A 293 -4.46 12.13 -9.38
N GLN A 294 -4.01 10.98 -8.90
CA GLN A 294 -4.84 9.95 -8.29
C GLN A 294 -4.72 10.03 -6.78
N VAL A 295 -5.86 9.91 -6.09
CA VAL A 295 -5.90 9.73 -4.64
C VAL A 295 -6.78 8.53 -4.38
N SER A 296 -6.28 7.53 -3.68
CA SER A 296 -7.05 6.30 -3.47
C SER A 296 -6.62 5.55 -2.21
N HIS A 297 -7.40 4.54 -1.82
CA HIS A 297 -7.01 3.63 -0.76
C HIS A 297 -5.74 2.85 -1.11
N SER A 298 -5.01 2.46 -0.08
CA SER A 298 -3.71 1.80 -0.24
C SER A 298 -3.79 0.39 -0.83
N GLY A 299 -4.96 -0.26 -0.85
CA GLY A 299 -5.14 -1.61 -1.40
C GLY A 299 -4.80 -1.75 -2.89
N ILE A 300 -4.78 -0.65 -3.64
CA ILE A 300 -4.30 -0.65 -5.03
C ILE A 300 -2.80 -0.99 -5.09
N VAL A 301 -2.02 -0.61 -4.07
CA VAL A 301 -0.55 -0.61 -4.11
C VAL A 301 0.12 -1.36 -2.94
N ASP A 302 -0.62 -1.60 -1.87
CA ASP A 302 -0.17 -2.18 -0.60
C ASP A 302 -1.23 -3.16 -0.04
N TRP A 303 -1.05 -4.44 -0.37
CA TRP A 303 -1.90 -5.53 0.13
C TRP A 303 -1.74 -5.81 1.63
N LEU A 304 -0.70 -5.29 2.30
CA LEU A 304 -0.48 -5.53 3.73
C LEU A 304 -1.35 -4.60 4.59
N SER A 305 -1.74 -3.46 4.05
CA SER A 305 -2.66 -2.52 4.67
C SER A 305 -3.64 -2.03 3.60
N PRO A 306 -4.59 -2.88 3.14
CA PRO A 306 -5.35 -2.57 1.93
C PRO A 306 -6.45 -1.51 2.12
N ASN A 307 -6.81 -1.21 3.36
CA ASN A 307 -7.97 -0.39 3.71
C ASN A 307 -7.61 1.00 4.23
N ALA A 308 -6.33 1.41 4.18
CA ALA A 308 -5.98 2.76 4.61
C ALA A 308 -6.39 3.74 3.50
N HIS A 309 -7.41 4.55 3.78
CA HIS A 309 -7.85 5.61 2.88
C HIS A 309 -7.15 6.93 3.20
N PRO A 310 -6.84 7.77 2.20
CA PRO A 310 -6.35 9.12 2.41
C PRO A 310 -7.38 9.98 3.14
N THR A 311 -6.90 10.79 4.08
CA THR A 311 -7.71 11.82 4.75
C THR A 311 -7.03 13.19 4.64
N ASP A 312 -7.77 14.29 4.57
CA ASP A 312 -7.21 15.65 4.54
C ASP A 312 -6.14 15.83 3.43
N VAL A 313 -6.58 15.71 2.18
CA VAL A 313 -5.76 15.84 0.97
C VAL A 313 -6.07 17.14 0.26
N HIS A 314 -5.04 17.93 -0.01
CA HIS A 314 -5.12 19.25 -0.63
C HIS A 314 -4.35 19.26 -1.95
N ILE A 315 -5.06 19.55 -3.03
CA ILE A 315 -4.53 19.74 -4.38
C ILE A 315 -4.76 21.20 -4.74
N GLU A 316 -3.70 22.02 -4.69
CA GLU A 316 -3.83 23.48 -4.84
C GLU A 316 -2.96 24.02 -5.96
N ARG A 317 -3.52 24.86 -6.85
CA ARG A 317 -2.77 25.50 -7.94
C ARG A 317 -2.03 24.46 -8.79
N VAL A 318 -2.67 23.33 -9.04
CA VAL A 318 -2.13 22.23 -9.87
C VAL A 318 -2.69 22.35 -11.28
N THR A 319 -1.82 22.22 -12.28
CA THR A 319 -2.23 22.11 -13.68
C THR A 319 -2.12 20.66 -14.15
N ALA A 320 -3.24 20.01 -14.41
CA ALA A 320 -3.30 18.69 -15.02
C ALA A 320 -3.79 18.82 -16.46
N TYR A 321 -3.00 18.35 -17.43
CA TYR A 321 -3.44 18.40 -18.83
C TYR A 321 -2.93 17.25 -19.69
N LYS A 322 -3.69 16.89 -20.73
CA LYS A 322 -3.37 15.77 -21.63
C LYS A 322 -3.18 14.45 -20.88
N THR A 323 -4.17 14.09 -20.07
CA THR A 323 -4.24 12.79 -19.41
C THR A 323 -5.11 11.84 -20.25
N ALA A 324 -4.77 10.54 -20.29
CA ALA A 324 -5.57 9.59 -21.05
C ALA A 324 -6.81 9.08 -20.28
N ARG A 325 -6.88 9.27 -18.95
CA ARG A 325 -8.10 9.01 -18.15
C ARG A 325 -8.61 10.30 -17.49
N MET A 326 -8.38 10.47 -16.19
CA MET A 326 -8.83 11.65 -15.43
C MET A 326 -7.72 12.67 -15.25
N CYS A 327 -8.07 13.94 -15.04
CA CYS A 327 -7.10 14.92 -14.56
C CYS A 327 -6.93 14.82 -13.04
N PHE A 328 -8.04 14.75 -12.31
CA PHE A 328 -8.07 14.53 -10.86
C PHE A 328 -9.06 13.40 -10.55
N ALA A 329 -8.60 12.38 -9.84
CA ALA A 329 -9.41 11.21 -9.51
C ALA A 329 -9.24 10.80 -8.03
N PRO A 330 -10.00 11.39 -7.11
CA PRO A 330 -10.09 10.91 -5.74
C PRO A 330 -11.09 9.75 -5.58
N THR A 331 -10.62 8.58 -5.18
CA THR A 331 -11.46 7.44 -4.83
C THR A 331 -11.35 7.15 -3.33
N GLN A 332 -12.46 6.89 -2.65
CA GLN A 332 -12.50 6.57 -1.22
C GLN A 332 -11.75 7.61 -0.36
N VAL A 333 -12.24 8.84 -0.34
CA VAL A 333 -11.60 9.97 0.35
C VAL A 333 -12.50 10.59 1.41
N ASP A 334 -11.83 11.17 2.40
CA ASP A 334 -12.42 12.02 3.43
C ASP A 334 -11.58 13.29 3.55
N GLY A 335 -12.17 14.45 3.23
CA GLY A 335 -11.47 15.72 3.26
C GLY A 335 -10.57 15.86 2.04
N TYR A 336 -11.18 16.08 0.87
CA TYR A 336 -10.46 16.30 -0.38
C TYR A 336 -10.71 17.72 -0.89
N HIS A 337 -9.65 18.50 -1.03
CA HIS A 337 -9.72 19.90 -1.42
C HIS A 337 -9.00 20.10 -2.76
N LEU A 338 -9.74 20.40 -3.82
CA LEU A 338 -9.21 20.79 -5.12
C LEU A 338 -9.46 22.28 -5.33
N ILE A 339 -8.39 23.07 -5.20
CA ILE A 339 -8.46 24.52 -5.07
C ILE A 339 -7.61 25.20 -6.14
N ASP A 340 -8.15 26.24 -6.80
CA ASP A 340 -7.42 27.12 -7.73
C ASP A 340 -6.63 26.37 -8.83
N SER A 341 -7.12 25.21 -9.25
CA SER A 341 -6.42 24.28 -10.14
C SER A 341 -6.99 24.30 -11.56
N ASN A 342 -6.23 23.77 -12.51
CA ASN A 342 -6.59 23.76 -13.93
C ASN A 342 -6.57 22.32 -14.47
N ALA A 343 -7.66 21.92 -15.12
CA ALA A 343 -7.77 20.67 -15.85
C ALA A 343 -8.14 20.92 -17.31
N SER A 344 -7.36 20.38 -18.25
CA SER A 344 -7.66 20.48 -19.68
C SER A 344 -7.21 19.30 -20.55
N ASP A 345 -7.98 19.00 -21.61
CA ASP A 345 -7.69 17.90 -22.55
C ASP A 345 -7.50 16.54 -21.85
N CYS A 346 -8.37 16.28 -20.87
CA CYS A 346 -8.44 15.03 -20.10
C CYS A 346 -9.48 14.13 -20.79
N TRP A 347 -9.06 12.95 -21.28
CA TRP A 347 -9.87 12.19 -22.22
C TRP A 347 -11.17 11.63 -21.63
N TYR A 348 -11.08 10.98 -20.45
CA TYR A 348 -12.26 10.42 -19.77
C TYR A 348 -13.01 11.55 -19.06
N GLY A 349 -12.28 12.36 -18.27
CA GLY A 349 -12.89 13.45 -17.54
C GLY A 349 -11.91 14.35 -16.79
N ALA A 350 -12.44 15.46 -16.31
CA ALA A 350 -11.71 16.44 -15.53
C ALA A 350 -11.59 16.00 -14.06
N PHE A 351 -12.68 15.47 -13.51
CA PHE A 351 -12.82 15.19 -12.09
C PHE A 351 -13.69 13.95 -11.87
N ASP A 352 -13.23 13.06 -11.00
CA ASP A 352 -13.89 11.78 -10.71
C ASP A 352 -13.75 11.42 -9.24
N ALA A 353 -14.69 11.87 -8.42
CA ALA A 353 -14.74 11.46 -7.03
C ALA A 353 -15.62 10.22 -6.90
N GLU A 354 -15.04 9.07 -6.50
CA GLU A 354 -15.75 7.78 -6.54
C GLU A 354 -15.71 7.01 -5.20
N ALA A 355 -16.79 6.28 -4.91
CA ALA A 355 -16.86 5.27 -3.86
C ALA A 355 -17.17 3.87 -4.46
N ASP A 356 -16.13 3.13 -4.83
CA ASP A 356 -16.19 1.90 -5.65
C ASP A 356 -16.48 0.61 -4.87
N GLY A 357 -16.28 0.63 -3.56
CA GLY A 357 -16.39 -0.53 -2.66
C GLY A 357 -17.48 -0.39 -1.59
N PRO A 358 -18.12 -1.50 -1.17
CA PRO A 358 -19.02 -1.49 -0.02
C PRO A 358 -18.30 -1.01 1.24
N GLY A 359 -18.80 0.05 1.87
CA GLY A 359 -18.17 0.65 3.05
C GLY A 359 -17.13 1.75 2.74
N ASP A 360 -16.92 2.07 1.45
CA ASP A 360 -16.12 3.23 1.06
C ASP A 360 -16.80 4.53 1.49
N THR A 361 -16.02 5.60 1.58
CA THR A 361 -16.51 6.94 1.94
C THR A 361 -16.10 7.94 0.88
N ILE A 362 -16.99 8.87 0.57
CA ILE A 362 -16.77 10.01 -0.30
C ILE A 362 -17.38 11.24 0.37
N ARG A 363 -16.61 11.84 1.28
CA ARG A 363 -17.10 12.94 2.12
C ARG A 363 -16.13 14.09 2.22
N ASP A 364 -16.68 15.26 2.53
CA ASP A 364 -15.90 16.48 2.74
C ASP A 364 -15.07 16.81 1.48
N VAL A 365 -15.74 16.84 0.31
CA VAL A 365 -15.13 17.08 -1.00
C VAL A 365 -15.40 18.51 -1.44
N HIS A 366 -14.34 19.30 -1.62
CA HIS A 366 -14.41 20.72 -1.95
C HIS A 366 -13.68 21.00 -3.27
N VAL A 367 -14.43 21.37 -4.31
CA VAL A 367 -13.94 21.73 -5.64
C VAL A 367 -14.21 23.22 -5.87
N VAL A 368 -13.18 24.04 -5.66
CA VAL A 368 -13.32 25.49 -5.50
C VAL A 368 -12.37 26.28 -6.40
N GLY A 369 -12.89 27.26 -7.14
CA GLY A 369 -12.05 28.24 -7.84
C GLY A 369 -11.27 27.66 -9.03
N ASN A 370 -11.68 26.49 -9.53
CA ASN A 370 -10.92 25.77 -10.56
C ASN A 370 -11.37 26.16 -11.98
N THR A 371 -10.53 25.85 -12.96
CA THR A 371 -10.88 25.92 -14.38
C THR A 371 -10.83 24.54 -15.01
N PHE A 372 -11.97 24.08 -15.52
CA PHE A 372 -12.13 22.82 -16.24
C PHE A 372 -12.47 23.11 -17.71
N ARG A 373 -11.62 22.65 -18.64
CA ARG A 373 -11.82 22.85 -20.08
C ARG A 373 -11.63 21.56 -20.86
N ASP A 374 -12.35 21.41 -21.97
CA ASP A 374 -12.12 20.33 -22.94
C ASP A 374 -12.07 18.92 -22.31
N TYR A 375 -13.01 18.63 -21.41
CA TYR A 375 -13.13 17.33 -20.73
C TYR A 375 -14.40 16.56 -21.11
N GLY A 376 -14.43 15.24 -20.81
CA GLY A 376 -15.60 14.37 -21.00
C GLY A 376 -16.57 14.37 -19.82
N MET A 377 -16.09 13.99 -18.64
CA MET A 377 -16.88 13.85 -17.42
C MET A 377 -16.38 14.73 -16.25
N PHE A 378 -17.32 15.18 -15.41
CA PHE A 378 -17.07 15.66 -14.05
C PHE A 378 -18.11 15.00 -13.15
N ALA A 379 -17.68 14.19 -12.20
CA ALA A 379 -18.61 13.45 -11.35
C ALA A 379 -18.13 13.33 -9.90
N VAL A 380 -19.12 13.30 -9.00
CA VAL A 380 -19.02 12.82 -7.62
C VAL A 380 -20.03 11.67 -7.51
N TRP A 381 -19.54 10.44 -7.52
CA TRP A 381 -20.38 9.26 -7.79
C TRP A 381 -20.23 8.14 -6.76
N ALA A 382 -21.35 7.52 -6.36
CA ALA A 382 -21.39 6.28 -5.57
C ALA A 382 -21.98 5.08 -6.36
N PRO A 383 -21.14 4.24 -7.01
CA PRO A 383 -21.59 3.02 -7.71
C PRO A 383 -22.11 1.90 -6.82
N VAL A 384 -21.66 1.85 -5.57
CA VAL A 384 -22.13 0.88 -4.58
C VAL A 384 -22.55 1.60 -3.31
N ALA A 385 -23.36 0.94 -2.47
CA ALA A 385 -23.79 1.52 -1.20
C ALA A 385 -22.56 1.79 -0.33
N THR A 386 -22.42 3.03 0.13
CA THR A 386 -21.37 3.41 1.07
C THR A 386 -21.70 2.87 2.46
N GLY A 387 -20.75 2.92 3.38
CA GLY A 387 -21.09 2.69 4.79
C GLY A 387 -22.03 3.80 5.27
N ASN A 388 -23.06 3.49 6.08
CA ASN A 388 -24.06 4.46 6.59
C ASN A 388 -23.49 5.88 6.83
N GLY A 389 -23.89 6.85 5.98
CA GLY A 389 -23.46 8.25 6.08
C GLY A 389 -22.10 8.56 5.45
N GLY A 390 -21.63 7.72 4.52
CA GLY A 390 -20.33 7.82 3.87
C GLY A 390 -20.27 8.81 2.71
N ALA A 391 -21.41 9.34 2.26
CA ALA A 391 -21.50 10.26 1.12
C ALA A 391 -22.12 11.61 1.52
N GLY A 392 -21.34 12.70 1.46
CA GLY A 392 -21.88 14.03 1.77
C GLY A 392 -20.87 15.12 2.08
N ASN A 393 -21.38 16.32 2.33
CA ASN A 393 -20.61 17.56 2.43
C ASN A 393 -19.77 17.79 1.16
N ILE A 394 -20.48 17.94 0.04
CA ILE A 394 -19.89 18.14 -1.28
C ILE A 394 -20.10 19.60 -1.69
N GLU A 395 -19.02 20.26 -2.06
CA GLU A 395 -19.03 21.66 -2.45
C GLU A 395 -18.36 21.83 -3.81
N VAL A 396 -19.11 22.34 -4.79
CA VAL A 396 -18.61 22.72 -6.12
C VAL A 396 -18.91 24.20 -6.32
N ARG A 397 -17.93 25.07 -6.13
CA ARG A 397 -18.13 26.52 -6.22
C ARG A 397 -17.05 27.30 -6.94
N ASP A 398 -17.42 28.48 -7.43
CA ASP A 398 -16.50 29.45 -8.03
C ASP A 398 -15.71 28.89 -9.23
N ASN A 399 -16.19 27.80 -9.86
CA ASN A 399 -15.46 27.14 -10.94
C ASN A 399 -15.85 27.70 -12.31
N VAL A 400 -14.92 27.65 -13.27
CA VAL A 400 -15.18 27.89 -14.69
C VAL A 400 -15.18 26.56 -15.43
N ILE A 401 -16.31 26.20 -16.04
CA ILE A 401 -16.56 24.84 -16.54
C ILE A 401 -16.92 24.87 -18.02
N ALA A 402 -16.14 24.16 -18.84
CA ALA A 402 -16.37 24.01 -20.28
C ALA A 402 -16.05 22.58 -20.74
N THR A 403 -17.03 21.89 -21.30
CA THR A 403 -16.90 20.54 -21.83
C THR A 403 -16.33 20.56 -23.26
N ARG A 404 -16.05 19.37 -23.83
CA ARG A 404 -15.51 19.28 -25.19
C ARG A 404 -16.56 19.64 -26.27
N PRO A 405 -16.15 20.30 -27.37
CA PRO A 405 -17.04 20.66 -28.48
C PRO A 405 -17.82 19.52 -29.14
N ASP A 406 -17.26 18.32 -29.11
CA ASP A 406 -17.80 17.11 -29.74
C ASP A 406 -18.63 16.24 -28.80
N TYR A 407 -18.74 16.63 -27.54
CA TYR A 407 -19.44 15.87 -26.52
C TYR A 407 -20.76 16.56 -26.16
N VAL A 408 -21.72 16.47 -27.09
CA VAL A 408 -22.90 17.35 -27.15
C VAL A 408 -24.06 17.02 -26.19
N CYS A 409 -23.99 15.93 -25.42
CA CYS A 409 -25.11 15.44 -24.58
C CYS A 409 -24.68 14.99 -23.18
N ASN A 410 -23.67 15.63 -22.60
CA ASN A 410 -23.08 15.20 -21.33
C ASN A 410 -23.65 15.96 -20.12
N GLN A 411 -23.32 15.50 -18.90
CA GLN A 411 -23.46 16.32 -17.70
C GLN A 411 -22.19 17.12 -17.48
N MET A 412 -22.31 18.41 -17.19
CA MET A 412 -21.15 19.24 -16.88
C MET A 412 -20.70 19.08 -15.43
N VAL A 413 -21.64 18.89 -14.50
CA VAL A 413 -21.43 18.50 -13.10
C VAL A 413 -22.49 17.48 -12.72
N LEU A 414 -22.06 16.39 -12.10
CA LEU A 414 -22.94 15.33 -11.65
C LEU A 414 -22.60 14.89 -10.23
N VAL A 415 -23.61 14.87 -9.37
CA VAL A 415 -23.52 14.31 -8.03
C VAL A 415 -24.62 13.27 -7.86
N GLY A 416 -24.27 12.01 -7.57
CA GLY A 416 -25.29 11.01 -7.30
C GLY A 416 -24.84 9.56 -7.25
N ALA A 417 -25.81 8.64 -7.30
CA ALA A 417 -25.61 7.21 -7.14
C ALA A 417 -26.10 6.40 -8.36
N TYR A 418 -25.64 5.16 -8.51
CA TYR A 418 -26.15 4.28 -9.58
C TYR A 418 -27.62 3.91 -9.37
N PRO A 419 -28.38 3.64 -10.46
CA PRO A 419 -29.77 3.21 -10.37
C PRO A 419 -29.95 1.98 -9.47
N GLY A 420 -30.78 2.11 -8.43
CA GLY A 420 -31.06 1.05 -7.47
C GLY A 420 -30.14 1.00 -6.24
N ASN A 421 -29.16 1.91 -6.15
CA ASN A 421 -28.38 2.12 -4.94
C ASN A 421 -29.21 2.93 -3.92
N PRO A 422 -29.40 2.46 -2.67
CA PRO A 422 -30.13 3.22 -1.65
C PRO A 422 -29.33 4.39 -1.05
N GLU A 423 -28.07 4.59 -1.45
CA GLU A 423 -27.21 5.66 -0.96
C GLU A 423 -27.81 7.05 -1.21
N PHE A 424 -27.63 7.98 -0.27
CA PHE A 424 -27.97 9.38 -0.45
C PHE A 424 -26.77 10.26 -0.13
N PHE A 425 -26.43 11.16 -1.04
CA PHE A 425 -25.53 12.25 -0.74
C PHE A 425 -26.25 13.26 0.15
N THR A 426 -25.61 13.69 1.24
CA THR A 426 -26.15 14.71 2.15
C THR A 426 -25.36 16.01 2.02
N ASN A 427 -26.01 17.17 2.14
CA ASN A 427 -25.35 18.48 2.15
C ASN A 427 -24.49 18.72 0.89
N VAL A 428 -25.15 18.89 -0.26
CA VAL A 428 -24.49 19.12 -1.55
C VAL A 428 -24.75 20.55 -2.03
N THR A 429 -23.69 21.28 -2.35
CA THR A 429 -23.79 22.68 -2.82
C THR A 429 -23.10 22.83 -4.17
N VAL A 430 -23.82 23.38 -5.14
CA VAL A 430 -23.31 23.81 -6.45
C VAL A 430 -23.65 25.28 -6.64
N ASP A 431 -22.68 26.16 -6.39
CA ASP A 431 -22.92 27.61 -6.25
C ASP A 431 -21.87 28.46 -6.99
N ASP A 432 -22.27 29.63 -7.50
CA ASP A 432 -21.37 30.61 -8.14
C ASP A 432 -20.44 30.06 -9.25
N ASN A 433 -20.83 28.98 -9.94
CA ASN A 433 -20.05 28.46 -11.07
C ASN A 433 -20.41 29.16 -12.39
N THR A 434 -19.42 29.32 -13.25
CA THR A 434 -19.57 29.81 -14.62
C THR A 434 -19.51 28.66 -15.61
N PHE A 435 -20.63 28.38 -16.29
CA PHE A 435 -20.71 27.34 -17.31
C PHE A 435 -20.59 27.98 -18.70
N LEU A 436 -19.58 27.61 -19.47
CA LEU A 436 -19.34 28.18 -20.80
C LEU A 436 -20.00 27.33 -21.90
N GLU A 437 -20.32 27.96 -23.03
CA GLU A 437 -21.08 27.33 -24.12
C GLU A 437 -20.38 26.05 -24.65
N ARG A 438 -21.03 24.88 -24.46
CA ARG A 438 -21.00 23.66 -25.31
C ARG A 438 -21.66 22.46 -24.60
N SER A 439 -22.98 22.55 -24.48
CA SER A 439 -23.95 21.43 -24.42
C SER A 439 -24.25 20.73 -23.09
N GLY A 440 -25.40 20.04 -23.06
CA GLY A 440 -25.78 19.07 -22.03
C GLY A 440 -26.70 19.59 -20.91
N ILE A 441 -26.72 18.85 -19.81
CA ILE A 441 -27.30 19.28 -18.53
C ILE A 441 -26.15 19.91 -17.73
N ALA A 442 -26.33 21.13 -17.23
CA ALA A 442 -25.25 21.82 -16.51
C ALA A 442 -25.00 21.16 -15.15
N VAL A 443 -26.07 20.89 -14.41
CA VAL A 443 -25.98 20.25 -13.09
C VAL A 443 -27.00 19.13 -13.01
N GLN A 444 -26.55 17.92 -12.68
CA GLN A 444 -27.43 16.82 -12.32
C GLN A 444 -27.20 16.42 -10.87
N MET A 445 -28.29 16.28 -10.14
CA MET A 445 -28.33 15.69 -8.80
C MET A 445 -29.25 14.47 -8.81
N ASP A 446 -28.73 13.33 -8.37
CA ASP A 446 -29.51 12.10 -8.22
C ASP A 446 -29.23 11.47 -6.84
N HIS A 447 -30.26 11.07 -6.10
CA HIS A 447 -30.11 10.59 -4.72
C HIS A 447 -29.39 11.60 -3.80
N VAL A 448 -29.83 12.86 -3.82
CA VAL A 448 -29.33 13.93 -2.95
C VAL A 448 -30.37 14.30 -1.89
N SER A 449 -29.91 14.54 -0.67
CA SER A 449 -30.69 15.10 0.42
C SER A 449 -30.01 16.37 0.93
N LEU A 450 -30.79 17.43 1.19
CA LEU A 450 -30.26 18.74 1.59
C LEU A 450 -29.27 19.29 0.54
N GLY A 451 -29.78 19.54 -0.66
CA GLY A 451 -28.98 20.04 -1.79
C GLY A 451 -29.27 21.51 -2.11
N SER A 452 -28.33 22.19 -2.77
CA SER A 452 -28.56 23.52 -3.33
C SER A 452 -27.85 23.73 -4.67
N ILE A 453 -28.56 24.37 -5.61
CA ILE A 453 -28.06 24.82 -6.91
C ILE A 453 -28.42 26.31 -7.04
N GLN A 454 -27.45 27.20 -6.77
CA GLN A 454 -27.67 28.64 -6.65
C GLN A 454 -26.63 29.45 -7.43
N HIS A 455 -26.94 30.69 -7.77
CA HIS A 455 -26.04 31.71 -8.39
C HIS A 455 -25.18 31.31 -9.61
N ASN A 456 -25.43 30.16 -10.24
CA ASN A 456 -24.68 29.69 -11.41
C ASN A 456 -25.04 30.49 -12.68
N GLN A 457 -24.07 30.72 -13.57
CA GLN A 457 -24.19 31.65 -14.70
C GLN A 457 -23.77 31.06 -16.07
N ASP A 458 -24.10 31.80 -17.14
CA ASP A 458 -23.57 31.69 -18.52
C ASP A 458 -23.90 30.45 -19.39
N ALA A 459 -24.90 29.64 -19.02
CA ALA A 459 -25.28 28.49 -19.86
C ALA A 459 -26.06 28.90 -21.13
N ASN A 460 -25.35 29.28 -22.21
CA ASN A 460 -25.92 29.30 -23.56
C ASN A 460 -26.04 27.85 -24.05
N TYR A 461 -27.24 27.29 -23.88
CA TYR A 461 -27.64 25.97 -24.39
C TYR A 461 -27.66 25.97 -25.91
N ILE A 462 -26.78 25.18 -26.54
CA ILE A 462 -26.88 24.88 -27.96
C ILE A 462 -27.40 23.45 -28.11
N GLU A 463 -28.69 23.37 -28.34
CA GLU A 463 -29.45 22.14 -28.56
C GLU A 463 -29.46 21.79 -30.05
N ALA A 464 -28.70 20.77 -30.44
CA ALA A 464 -29.00 20.02 -31.65
C ALA A 464 -28.48 18.58 -31.51
N GLY A 465 -29.40 17.60 -31.44
CA GLY A 465 -29.07 16.18 -31.63
C GLY A 465 -29.09 15.26 -30.39
N CYS A 466 -29.46 15.75 -29.20
CA CYS A 466 -29.65 14.89 -28.02
C CYS A 466 -31.05 14.27 -27.97
N ARG A 467 -31.20 13.12 -27.29
CA ARG A 467 -32.49 12.41 -27.12
C ARG A 467 -33.52 13.16 -26.25
N PHE A 468 -33.18 14.35 -25.76
CA PHE A 468 -34.05 15.17 -24.94
C PHE A 468 -34.92 16.07 -25.82
N PRO A 469 -36.22 16.23 -25.52
CA PRO A 469 -37.12 17.04 -26.33
C PRO A 469 -36.82 18.54 -26.14
N ALA A 470 -36.24 19.19 -27.16
CA ALA A 470 -36.26 20.63 -27.51
C ALA A 470 -36.08 21.73 -26.42
N ALA A 471 -35.81 21.36 -25.16
CA ALA A 471 -35.13 22.16 -24.16
C ALA A 471 -34.64 21.21 -23.04
N THR A 472 -33.35 20.85 -23.01
CA THR A 472 -32.73 20.25 -21.82
C THR A 472 -32.74 21.26 -20.67
N PRO A 473 -33.10 20.84 -19.44
CA PRO A 473 -33.02 21.72 -18.27
C PRO A 473 -31.57 22.08 -17.93
N PHE A 474 -31.37 23.23 -17.29
CA PHE A 474 -30.10 23.58 -16.65
C PHE A 474 -29.78 22.62 -15.52
N ALA A 475 -30.77 22.40 -14.64
CA ALA A 475 -30.68 21.49 -13.52
C ALA A 475 -31.63 20.29 -13.69
N GLU A 476 -31.10 19.08 -13.59
CA GLU A 476 -31.91 17.86 -13.46
C GLU A 476 -31.77 17.33 -12.02
N VAL A 477 -32.90 17.15 -11.34
CA VAL A 477 -32.93 16.64 -9.97
C VAL A 477 -33.86 15.42 -9.90
N THR A 478 -33.29 14.25 -9.61
CA THR A 478 -34.00 12.97 -9.56
C THR A 478 -33.76 12.24 -8.24
N ASN A 479 -34.72 11.43 -7.79
CA ASN A 479 -34.62 10.60 -6.58
C ASN A 479 -34.10 11.35 -5.32
N SER A 480 -34.41 12.64 -5.19
CA SER A 480 -33.80 13.54 -4.20
C SER A 480 -34.85 14.21 -3.31
N THR A 481 -34.45 14.69 -2.14
CA THR A 481 -35.31 15.38 -1.17
C THR A 481 -34.65 16.67 -0.66
N ASP A 482 -35.43 17.73 -0.44
CA ASP A 482 -34.94 19.02 0.08
C ASP A 482 -33.78 19.61 -0.74
N VAL A 483 -33.92 19.64 -2.06
CA VAL A 483 -32.97 20.27 -2.99
C VAL A 483 -33.53 21.62 -3.45
N ALA A 484 -32.83 22.71 -3.12
CA ALA A 484 -33.20 24.06 -3.52
C ALA A 484 -32.52 24.46 -4.84
N VAL A 485 -33.32 24.73 -5.87
CA VAL A 485 -32.84 25.21 -7.19
C VAL A 485 -33.29 26.66 -7.39
N ALA A 486 -32.40 27.54 -7.84
CA ALA A 486 -32.72 28.94 -8.10
C ALA A 486 -33.78 29.10 -9.21
N ASP A 487 -34.76 29.99 -8.99
CA ASP A 487 -35.92 30.18 -9.88
C ASP A 487 -35.59 30.61 -11.31
N ASN A 488 -34.44 31.26 -11.49
CA ASN A 488 -33.98 31.76 -12.79
C ASN A 488 -33.30 30.66 -13.64
N LEU A 489 -33.12 29.45 -13.11
CA LEU A 489 -32.51 28.32 -13.82
C LEU A 489 -33.60 27.37 -14.36
N PRO A 490 -33.66 27.11 -15.68
CA PRO A 490 -34.56 26.10 -16.23
C PRO A 490 -34.31 24.74 -15.56
N SER A 491 -35.32 24.08 -15.00
CA SER A 491 -35.12 22.84 -14.23
C SER A 491 -36.13 21.76 -14.60
N ALA A 492 -35.68 20.50 -14.56
CA ALA A 492 -36.54 19.33 -14.58
C ALA A 492 -36.49 18.66 -13.21
N LEU A 493 -37.59 18.78 -12.48
CA LEU A 493 -37.70 18.31 -11.10
C LEU A 493 -38.51 17.00 -11.07
N GLY A 494 -37.92 15.96 -10.49
CA GLY A 494 -38.63 14.72 -10.17
C GLY A 494 -39.72 14.92 -9.11
N ALA A 495 -40.63 13.96 -8.98
CA ALA A 495 -41.72 14.03 -8.00
C ALA A 495 -41.17 14.15 -6.56
N GLY A 496 -41.60 15.19 -5.82
CA GLY A 496 -41.18 15.43 -4.43
C GLY A 496 -40.12 16.52 -4.25
N VAL A 497 -39.58 17.09 -5.33
CA VAL A 497 -38.65 18.23 -5.28
C VAL A 497 -39.45 19.53 -5.39
N ALA A 498 -39.38 20.38 -4.36
CA ALA A 498 -40.03 21.69 -4.38
C ALA A 498 -39.07 22.74 -4.98
N PRO A 499 -39.53 23.60 -5.90
CA PRO A 499 -38.77 24.81 -6.24
C PRO A 499 -38.58 25.67 -4.98
N ALA A 500 -37.45 26.39 -4.90
CA ALA A 500 -37.19 27.27 -3.77
C ALA A 500 -38.23 28.41 -3.69
N PRO A 501 -38.57 28.92 -2.49
CA PRO A 501 -39.49 30.05 -2.34
C PRO A 501 -38.87 31.41 -2.69
#